data_AF-A0A1E3BP92-F1
#
_entry.id   AF-A0A1E3BP92-F1
#
_cell.length_a   1.000
_cell.length_b   1.000
_cell.length_c   1.000
_cell.angle_alpha   90.00
_cell.angle_beta   90.00
_cell.angle_gamma   90.00
#
_symmetry.space_group_name_H-M   'P 1'
#
loop_
_entity.id
_entity.type
_entity.pdbx_description
1 polymer ?
#
loop_
_entity_poly.entity_id
_entity_poly.type
_entity_poly.pdbx_seq_one_letter_code
_entity_poly.pdbx_strand_id
1 'polypeptide(L)'
;MFRAASRRACASAQKTAQHTPQALSRSISSNTTRPTPLHTNYRLLNRLVSRNAFLQTRHLSFAQRMRYGFREASKGIWRKNPILLPIALISTIGAGLLFAYIAYIEITRVGPQYHKFPPPVAETLRTAVYYTEVDLNPPKALKAYKEALHIAVEMGLHPFSDEVIGIKLQVAMMLEKAGLVKPAIDVLERTKVEALNWVDDVRKKKTLQSKEAALVPDRKKAEEDKVVVDDPEILEEQKRIRELEEFEDRQQDKMLKKTVGIQMKLAELYSSDYIQDEKKAEQAQVAAVELSLKEMHRRQALGLPVGGGSQNENSDAWLNLTEMATALTDLATTYVTQEKYELAMPLYLRALDLLRVDEGNSPTCKQVTLLNGVATAMAGQVQRGVRQQQQQQQPVPREQTIDAAKKWAQKAIDVAARIQPPVRDEDCDLSCVAATYNLGELAEMQGKREEAVKRYRESKSLAVGLGFEDAVAVADGALKRLSKK
;
A
#
# COMPACT_ATOMS: atom_id res chain seq x y z
N MET A 1 0.47 -2.65 -1.80
CA MET A 1 -0.38 -3.05 -2.96
C MET A 1 -1.82 -3.40 -2.59
N PHE A 2 -2.13 -3.85 -1.37
CA PHE A 2 -3.53 -4.10 -0.93
C PHE A 2 -4.21 -2.92 -0.17
N ARG A 3 -3.74 -1.67 -0.33
CA ARG A 3 -4.31 -0.50 0.37
C ARG A 3 -4.82 0.62 -0.56
N ALA A 4 -4.95 0.37 -1.86
CA ALA A 4 -5.41 1.39 -2.82
C ALA A 4 -6.39 0.85 -3.87
N ALA A 5 -7.13 -0.21 -3.56
CA ALA A 5 -8.25 -0.68 -4.37
C ALA A 5 -9.57 -0.11 -3.82
N SER A 6 -9.74 1.20 -3.95
CA SER A 6 -11.05 1.88 -4.01
C SER A 6 -10.77 3.37 -4.18
N ARG A 7 -10.94 3.84 -5.42
CA ARG A 7 -11.17 5.23 -5.87
C ARG A 7 -10.99 5.26 -7.39
N ARG A 8 -11.99 4.77 -8.12
CA ARG A 8 -12.22 5.20 -9.50
C ARG A 8 -13.09 6.46 -9.43
N ALA A 9 -12.47 7.62 -9.62
CA ALA A 9 -13.18 8.85 -9.93
C ALA A 9 -12.33 9.62 -10.95
N CYS A 10 -12.92 9.87 -12.11
CA CYS A 10 -12.37 10.69 -13.18
C CYS A 10 -12.10 12.11 -12.67
N ALA A 11 -10.90 12.65 -12.91
CA ALA A 11 -10.68 14.10 -12.92
C ALA A 11 -9.47 14.44 -13.80
N SER A 12 -9.76 15.13 -14.91
CA SER A 12 -8.77 15.87 -15.70
C SER A 12 -8.55 17.27 -15.12
N ALA A 13 -7.45 17.91 -15.51
CA ALA A 13 -7.05 19.33 -15.34
C ALA A 13 -6.26 19.63 -14.03
N GLN A 14 -5.23 20.47 -13.99
CA GLN A 14 -4.71 21.47 -14.94
C GLN A 14 -3.27 21.85 -14.50
N LYS A 15 -2.39 22.19 -15.46
CA LYS A 15 -1.03 22.68 -15.21
C LYS A 15 -1.05 24.06 -14.53
N THR A 16 -0.32 24.22 -13.42
CA THR A 16 0.02 25.53 -12.84
C THR A 16 1.48 25.89 -13.11
N ALA A 17 1.68 27.16 -13.45
CA ALA A 17 2.87 27.77 -13.99
C ALA A 17 4.05 27.84 -13.00
N GLN A 18 5.25 27.76 -13.57
CA GLN A 18 6.55 27.92 -12.93
C GLN A 18 6.83 29.40 -12.62
N HIS A 19 7.30 29.70 -11.41
CA HIS A 19 7.94 30.97 -11.08
C HIS A 19 9.42 30.76 -10.79
N THR A 20 10.26 31.40 -11.60
CA THR A 20 11.70 31.61 -11.39
C THR A 20 11.94 32.77 -10.42
N PRO A 21 13.09 32.79 -9.73
CA PRO A 21 13.75 34.07 -9.48
C PRO A 21 15.21 34.09 -9.94
N GLN A 22 15.57 35.24 -10.51
CA GLN A 22 16.86 35.62 -11.04
C GLN A 22 17.89 35.93 -9.95
N ALA A 23 19.16 35.82 -10.33
CA ALA A 23 20.34 36.15 -9.53
C ALA A 23 20.69 37.65 -9.60
N LEU A 24 21.25 38.19 -8.51
CA LEU A 24 22.07 39.40 -8.55
C LEU A 24 23.31 39.27 -7.67
N SER A 25 24.34 39.97 -8.13
CA SER A 25 25.77 39.73 -7.94
C SER A 25 26.44 40.82 -7.10
N ARG A 26 27.73 40.58 -6.76
CA ARG A 26 28.82 41.55 -6.40
C ARG A 26 28.83 42.08 -4.95
N SER A 27 29.95 42.48 -4.33
CA SER A 27 31.40 42.21 -4.48
C SER A 27 32.16 42.96 -3.35
N ILE A 28 33.17 42.32 -2.75
CA ILE A 28 34.54 42.80 -2.41
C ILE A 28 34.74 44.24 -1.88
N SER A 29 35.35 44.39 -0.68
CA SER A 29 36.75 44.86 -0.53
C SER A 29 37.18 45.12 0.92
N SER A 30 38.46 44.79 1.13
CA SER A 30 39.34 44.94 2.29
C SER A 30 39.84 46.37 2.51
N ASN A 31 40.26 46.70 3.74
CA ASN A 31 41.40 47.60 3.93
C ASN A 31 42.18 47.35 5.23
N THR A 32 43.50 47.39 5.03
CA THR A 32 44.64 47.13 5.92
C THR A 32 45.07 48.40 6.63
N THR A 33 45.69 48.35 7.82
CA THR A 33 47.00 49.01 8.10
C THR A 33 47.53 48.75 9.53
N ARG A 34 48.85 48.49 9.58
CA ARG A 34 49.79 48.34 10.72
C ARG A 34 50.18 49.74 11.26
N PRO A 35 50.87 49.93 12.43
CA PRO A 35 52.32 49.61 12.57
C PRO A 35 52.85 49.29 14.01
N THR A 36 54.10 48.80 14.05
CA THR A 36 55.07 48.68 15.18
C THR A 36 55.97 49.94 15.27
N PRO A 37 57.06 50.07 16.09
CA PRO A 37 57.46 49.52 17.41
C PRO A 37 57.99 50.65 18.37
N LEU A 38 58.56 50.34 19.56
CA LEU A 38 59.87 50.84 20.04
C LEU A 38 60.21 50.39 21.49
N HIS A 39 61.51 50.37 21.76
CA HIS A 39 62.23 49.74 22.88
C HIS A 39 62.77 50.81 23.87
N THR A 40 63.09 50.42 25.11
CA THR A 40 64.30 50.80 25.93
C THR A 40 64.07 51.16 27.41
N ASN A 41 64.73 50.36 28.28
CA ASN A 41 65.31 50.50 29.63
C ASN A 41 65.10 51.76 30.50
N TYR A 42 64.98 51.58 31.84
CA TYR A 42 65.93 52.05 32.87
C TYR A 42 65.67 51.37 34.25
N ARG A 43 66.74 51.18 35.02
CA ARG A 43 66.79 50.68 36.41
C ARG A 43 66.56 51.81 37.42
N LEU A 44 66.07 51.49 38.64
CA LEU A 44 66.79 51.51 39.94
C LEU A 44 65.94 52.00 41.15
N LEU A 45 66.01 51.26 42.28
CA LEU A 45 65.75 51.60 43.72
C LEU A 45 64.35 52.16 44.10
N ASN A 46 63.69 51.81 45.21
CA ASN A 46 64.17 51.54 46.58
C ASN A 46 63.12 50.79 47.43
N ARG A 47 63.57 50.23 48.57
CA ARG A 47 62.85 49.47 49.63
C ARG A 47 61.53 50.09 50.13
N LEU A 48 60.57 49.24 50.54
CA LEU A 48 60.12 49.07 51.94
C LEU A 48 59.07 47.94 52.07
N VAL A 49 58.99 47.42 53.29
CA VAL A 49 58.43 46.13 53.72
C VAL A 49 56.91 46.17 53.96
N SER A 50 56.27 45.02 53.72
CA SER A 50 54.99 44.53 54.28
C SER A 50 53.66 44.99 53.68
N ARG A 51 53.04 44.11 52.89
CA ARG A 51 51.89 43.30 53.34
C ARG A 51 51.55 42.26 52.26
N ASN A 52 51.50 41.00 52.68
CA ASN A 52 50.96 39.90 51.90
C ASN A 52 49.48 40.19 51.58
N ALA A 53 49.22 40.71 50.38
CA ALA A 53 47.96 40.48 49.70
C ALA A 53 48.30 39.53 48.55
N PHE A 54 48.08 38.23 48.76
CA PHE A 54 47.96 37.30 47.65
C PHE A 54 46.81 37.83 46.76
N LEU A 55 47.15 38.54 45.68
CA LEU A 55 46.23 38.74 44.58
C LEU A 55 46.04 37.37 43.95
N GLN A 56 45.08 36.61 44.48
CA GLN A 56 44.51 35.47 43.77
C GLN A 56 43.85 36.03 42.50
N THR A 57 44.58 36.05 41.39
CA THR A 57 43.98 36.12 40.07
C THR A 57 43.25 34.80 39.85
N ARG A 58 42.01 34.72 40.34
CA ARG A 58 41.11 33.63 39.98
C ARG A 58 40.93 33.70 38.47
N HIS A 59 41.55 32.78 37.74
CA HIS A 59 41.26 32.61 36.33
C HIS A 59 39.77 32.34 36.20
N LEU A 60 39.04 33.32 35.66
CA LEU A 60 37.62 33.17 35.34
C LEU A 60 37.48 31.89 34.52
N SER A 61 36.53 31.04 34.88
CA SER A 61 36.26 29.86 34.08
C SER A 61 35.87 30.31 32.66
N PHE A 62 36.10 29.45 31.67
CA PHE A 62 35.76 29.74 30.28
C PHE A 62 34.31 30.26 30.14
N ALA A 63 33.37 29.68 30.89
CA ALA A 63 31.97 30.10 30.92
C ALA A 63 31.77 31.51 31.50
N GLN A 64 32.50 31.87 32.56
CA GLN A 64 32.43 33.20 33.14
C GLN A 64 33.00 34.25 32.18
N ARG A 65 34.15 33.96 31.55
CA ARG A 65 34.75 34.84 30.54
C ARG A 65 33.84 35.07 29.34
N MET A 66 33.19 34.01 28.85
CA MET A 66 32.20 34.09 27.78
C MET A 66 31.01 34.98 28.17
N ARG A 67 30.42 34.78 29.36
CA ARG A 67 29.28 35.60 29.84
C ARG A 67 29.63 37.09 29.91
N TYR A 68 30.80 37.43 30.44
CA TYR A 68 31.22 38.84 30.51
C TYR A 68 31.45 39.43 29.12
N GLY A 69 32.13 38.70 28.22
CA GLY A 69 32.33 39.11 26.83
C GLY A 69 31.02 39.36 26.08
N PHE A 70 30.03 38.47 26.21
CA PHE A 70 28.70 38.67 25.63
C PHE A 70 27.97 39.89 26.19
N ARG A 71 28.08 40.16 27.50
CA ARG A 71 27.40 41.28 28.16
C ARG A 71 28.00 42.64 27.79
N GLU A 72 29.30 42.67 27.53
CA GLU A 72 30.02 43.87 27.10
C GLU A 72 29.82 44.14 25.60
N ALA A 73 29.88 43.08 24.77
CA ALA A 73 29.61 43.17 23.34
C ALA A 73 28.13 43.53 23.03
N SER A 74 27.16 43.00 23.78
CA SER A 74 25.73 43.21 23.49
C SER A 74 25.30 44.67 23.62
N LYS A 75 25.80 45.40 24.63
CA LYS A 75 25.43 46.81 24.88
C LYS A 75 25.84 47.76 23.75
N GLY A 76 27.01 47.52 23.16
CA GLY A 76 27.54 48.37 22.08
C GLY A 76 26.93 48.05 20.71
N ILE A 77 26.64 46.78 20.44
CA ILE A 77 26.15 46.34 19.13
C ILE A 77 24.67 46.68 18.93
N TRP A 78 23.84 46.56 19.98
CA TRP A 78 22.39 46.87 19.91
C TRP A 78 22.11 48.33 19.55
N ARG A 79 22.94 49.26 20.03
CA ARG A 79 22.81 50.70 19.72
C ARG A 79 23.27 51.04 18.29
N LYS A 80 24.27 50.34 17.77
CA LYS A 80 24.83 50.60 16.44
C LYS A 80 23.99 50.00 15.32
N ASN A 81 23.37 48.85 15.57
CA ASN A 81 22.62 48.09 14.56
C ASN A 81 21.26 47.60 15.12
N PRO A 82 20.32 48.51 15.44
CA PRO A 82 19.06 48.15 16.11
C PRO A 82 18.11 47.31 15.24
N ILE A 83 18.23 47.39 13.90
CA ILE A 83 17.39 46.65 12.95
C ILE A 83 18.09 45.36 12.50
N LEU A 84 19.39 45.42 12.20
CA LEU A 84 20.12 44.28 11.63
C LEU A 84 20.29 43.13 12.63
N LEU A 85 20.53 43.45 13.90
CA LEU A 85 20.78 42.44 14.95
C LEU A 85 19.56 41.54 15.25
N PRO A 86 18.33 42.05 15.44
CA PRO A 86 17.16 41.17 15.64
C PRO A 86 16.87 40.32 14.39
N ILE A 87 17.06 40.87 13.18
CA ILE A 87 16.91 40.10 11.93
C ILE A 87 17.94 38.98 11.86
N ALA A 88 19.20 39.25 12.22
CA ALA A 88 20.25 38.23 12.25
C ALA A 88 19.93 37.13 13.28
N LEU A 89 19.45 37.49 14.47
CA LEU A 89 19.03 36.52 15.49
C LEU A 89 17.87 35.65 15.00
N ILE A 90 16.81 36.26 14.46
CA ILE A 90 15.67 35.53 13.90
C ILE A 90 16.11 34.62 12.75
N SER A 91 17.01 35.09 11.88
CA SER A 91 17.57 34.28 10.79
C SER A 91 18.37 33.08 11.30
N THR A 92 19.24 33.27 12.31
CA THR A 92 20.00 32.15 12.90
C THR A 92 19.12 31.14 13.62
N ILE A 93 18.10 31.60 14.36
CA ILE A 93 17.12 30.73 15.02
C ILE A 93 16.28 30.00 13.97
N GLY A 94 15.80 30.70 12.94
CA GLY A 94 15.04 30.14 11.84
C GLY A 94 15.83 29.07 11.07
N ALA A 95 17.10 29.33 10.77
CA ALA A 95 17.98 28.34 10.15
C ALA A 95 18.22 27.12 11.04
N GLY A 96 18.40 27.32 12.36
CA GLY A 96 18.52 26.22 13.33
C GLY A 96 17.26 25.36 13.42
N LEU A 97 16.08 25.98 13.43
CA LEU A 97 14.78 25.29 13.42
C LEU A 97 14.56 24.54 12.10
N LEU A 98 14.90 25.15 10.96
CA LEU A 98 14.83 24.50 9.64
C LEU A 98 15.75 23.26 9.60
N PHE A 99 16.99 23.39 10.06
CA PHE A 99 17.93 22.27 10.12
C PHE A 99 17.43 21.15 11.05
N ALA A 100 16.93 21.51 12.24
CA ALA A 100 16.34 20.54 13.16
C ALA A 100 15.12 19.83 12.55
N TYR A 101 14.29 20.54 11.79
CA TYR A 101 13.16 19.97 11.07
C TYR A 101 13.58 19.01 9.96
N ILE A 102 14.59 19.37 9.17
CA ILE A 102 15.16 18.48 8.14
C ILE A 102 15.76 17.23 8.79
N ALA A 103 16.55 17.38 9.85
CA ALA A 103 17.11 16.26 10.61
C ALA A 103 16.02 15.37 11.22
N TYR A 104 14.94 15.98 11.73
CA TYR A 104 13.78 15.26 12.23
C TYR A 104 13.10 14.43 11.14
N ILE A 105 12.87 14.99 9.94
CA ILE A 105 12.31 14.24 8.80
C ILE A 105 13.23 13.09 8.39
N GLU A 106 14.54 13.32 8.31
CA GLU A 106 15.50 12.29 7.92
C GLU A 106 15.48 11.11 8.91
N ILE A 107 15.51 11.39 10.21
CA ILE A 107 15.52 10.36 11.26
C ILE A 107 14.17 9.65 11.38
N THR A 108 13.05 10.38 11.29
CA THR A 108 11.72 9.81 11.59
C THR A 108 10.98 9.29 10.37
N ARG A 109 11.27 9.79 9.16
CA ARG A 109 10.57 9.40 7.93
C ARG A 109 11.45 8.65 6.93
N VAL A 110 12.70 9.08 6.72
CA VAL A 110 13.57 8.50 5.66
C VAL A 110 14.35 7.29 6.16
N GLY A 111 15.01 7.38 7.32
CA GLY A 111 15.76 6.28 7.93
C GLY A 111 14.95 4.98 8.08
N PRO A 112 13.72 5.01 8.63
CA PRO A 112 12.90 3.82 8.81
C PRO A 112 12.40 3.19 7.50
N GLN A 113 12.44 3.88 6.35
CA GLN A 113 11.99 3.28 5.08
C GLN A 113 13.07 2.39 4.45
N TYR A 114 14.35 2.67 4.70
CA TYR A 114 15.47 1.97 4.05
C TYR A 114 16.31 1.10 4.98
N HIS A 115 15.99 1.01 6.28
CA HIS A 115 16.73 0.17 7.23
C HIS A 115 16.77 -1.32 6.87
N LYS A 116 15.82 -1.80 6.05
CA LYS A 116 15.77 -3.18 5.56
C LYS A 116 16.78 -3.45 4.45
N PHE A 117 17.29 -2.41 3.82
CA PHE A 117 18.28 -2.51 2.74
C PHE A 117 19.68 -2.26 3.28
N PRO A 118 20.71 -2.98 2.79
CA PRO A 118 22.09 -2.61 3.06
C PRO A 118 22.36 -1.17 2.62
N PRO A 119 23.25 -0.43 3.32
CA PRO A 119 23.52 0.98 3.01
C PRO A 119 23.79 1.29 1.52
N PRO A 120 24.58 0.47 0.78
CA PRO A 120 24.82 0.70 -0.65
C PRO A 120 23.56 0.60 -1.53
N VAL A 121 22.66 -0.35 -1.20
CA VAL A 121 21.38 -0.52 -1.90
C VAL A 121 20.45 0.64 -1.56
N ALA A 122 20.41 1.07 -0.30
CA ALA A 122 19.59 2.20 0.13
C ALA A 122 19.97 3.50 -0.59
N GLU A 123 21.25 3.78 -0.77
CA GLU A 123 21.73 4.99 -1.45
C GLU A 123 21.30 5.06 -2.92
N THR A 124 21.48 3.98 -3.66
CA THR A 124 21.02 3.88 -5.05
C THR A 124 19.50 3.95 -5.17
N LEU A 125 18.77 3.33 -4.23
CA LEU A 125 17.31 3.43 -4.18
C LEU A 125 16.79 4.84 -3.88
N ARG A 126 17.46 5.63 -3.04
CA ARG A 126 17.08 7.04 -2.84
C ARG A 126 17.13 7.82 -4.15
N THR A 127 18.17 7.58 -4.96
CA THR A 127 18.29 8.20 -6.29
C THR A 127 17.16 7.74 -7.22
N ALA A 128 16.83 6.44 -7.20
CA ALA A 128 15.73 5.92 -8.00
C ALA A 128 14.38 6.52 -7.60
N VAL A 129 14.09 6.60 -6.30
CA VAL A 129 12.85 7.18 -5.76
C VAL A 129 12.76 8.68 -6.04
N TYR A 130 13.88 9.42 -5.98
CA TYR A 130 13.91 10.82 -6.38
C TYR A 130 13.42 11.01 -7.82
N TYR A 131 13.91 10.19 -8.76
CA TYR A 131 13.48 10.24 -10.17
C TYR A 131 12.11 9.58 -10.44
N THR A 132 11.45 9.04 -9.41
CA THR A 132 10.08 8.50 -9.49
C THR A 132 9.06 9.48 -8.91
N GLU A 133 9.37 10.10 -7.77
CA GLU A 133 8.42 10.91 -7.01
C GLU A 133 8.65 12.42 -7.12
N VAL A 134 9.91 12.88 -7.29
CA VAL A 134 10.27 14.30 -7.27
C VAL A 134 10.43 14.85 -8.68
N ASP A 135 11.30 14.26 -9.48
CA ASP A 135 11.55 14.64 -10.88
C ASP A 135 11.35 13.41 -11.76
N LEU A 136 10.10 13.17 -12.19
CA LEU A 136 9.72 11.96 -12.91
C LEU A 136 10.53 11.81 -14.20
N ASN A 137 11.57 10.97 -14.15
CA ASN A 137 12.51 10.71 -15.22
C ASN A 137 12.73 9.20 -15.36
N PRO A 138 11.91 8.51 -16.16
CA PRO A 138 11.91 7.05 -16.24
C PRO A 138 13.26 6.43 -16.65
N PRO A 139 14.00 6.98 -17.63
CA PRO A 139 15.33 6.46 -17.96
C PRO A 139 16.33 6.52 -16.81
N LYS A 140 16.38 7.65 -16.07
CA LYS A 140 17.29 7.80 -14.93
C LYS A 140 16.85 6.93 -13.74
N ALA A 141 15.56 6.91 -13.43
CA ALA A 141 14.99 6.06 -12.39
C ALA A 141 15.29 4.58 -12.68
N LEU A 142 15.04 4.12 -13.91
CA LEU A 142 15.28 2.74 -14.32
C LEU A 142 16.76 2.35 -14.23
N LYS A 143 17.68 3.27 -14.57
CA LYS A 143 19.11 3.05 -14.40
C LYS A 143 19.45 2.83 -12.92
N ALA A 144 18.97 3.70 -12.04
CA ALA A 144 19.21 3.59 -10.60
C ALA A 144 18.57 2.34 -9.99
N TYR A 145 17.37 1.95 -10.41
CA TYR A 145 16.74 0.70 -9.94
C TYR A 145 17.50 -0.56 -10.39
N LYS A 146 18.01 -0.59 -11.63
CA LYS A 146 18.84 -1.70 -12.11
C LYS A 146 20.14 -1.83 -11.32
N GLU A 147 20.78 -0.71 -11.02
CA GLU A 147 21.97 -0.66 -10.19
C GLU A 147 21.68 -1.14 -8.76
N ALA A 148 20.57 -0.70 -8.16
CA ALA A 148 20.15 -1.18 -6.85
C ALA A 148 19.89 -2.70 -6.83
N LEU A 149 19.28 -3.26 -7.89
CA LEU A 149 19.09 -4.72 -8.01
C LEU A 149 20.42 -5.47 -8.16
N HIS A 150 21.39 -4.91 -8.90
CA HIS A 150 22.72 -5.50 -9.04
C HIS A 150 23.44 -5.57 -7.69
N ILE A 151 23.49 -4.43 -6.98
CA ILE A 151 24.11 -4.33 -5.67
C ILE A 151 23.40 -5.24 -4.66
N ALA A 152 22.08 -5.37 -4.73
CA ALA A 152 21.34 -6.29 -3.86
C ALA A 152 21.81 -7.74 -4.04
N VAL A 153 22.04 -8.18 -5.28
CA VAL A 153 22.59 -9.52 -5.57
C VAL A 153 24.02 -9.66 -5.04
N GLU A 154 24.87 -8.66 -5.25
CA GLU A 154 26.25 -8.66 -4.73
C GLU A 154 26.31 -8.71 -3.20
N MET A 155 25.36 -8.04 -2.54
CA MET A 155 25.21 -8.05 -1.08
C MET A 155 24.53 -9.31 -0.55
N GLY A 156 24.24 -10.30 -1.40
CA GLY A 156 23.67 -11.59 -1.01
C GLY A 156 22.20 -11.54 -0.61
N LEU A 157 21.44 -10.52 -1.03
CA LEU A 157 20.00 -10.49 -0.76
C LEU A 157 19.31 -11.62 -1.55
N HIS A 158 18.40 -12.31 -0.87
CA HIS A 158 17.60 -13.36 -1.50
C HIS A 158 16.79 -12.77 -2.69
N PRO A 159 16.85 -13.34 -3.90
CA PRO A 159 16.20 -12.77 -5.09
C PRO A 159 14.67 -12.62 -4.98
N PHE A 160 14.06 -13.42 -4.13
CA PHE A 160 12.62 -13.42 -3.84
C PHE A 160 12.30 -12.89 -2.44
N SER A 161 13.19 -12.08 -1.85
CA SER A 161 12.91 -11.33 -0.62
C SER A 161 11.83 -10.26 -0.83
N ASP A 162 11.31 -9.72 0.28
CA ASP A 162 10.41 -8.55 0.27
C ASP A 162 11.10 -7.33 -0.36
N GLU A 163 12.37 -7.15 -0.06
CA GLU A 163 13.23 -6.07 -0.51
C GLU A 163 13.40 -6.11 -2.04
N VAL A 164 13.90 -7.24 -2.58
CA VAL A 164 14.22 -7.35 -4.01
C VAL A 164 12.95 -7.32 -4.88
N ILE A 165 11.89 -8.03 -4.48
CA ILE A 165 10.62 -7.96 -5.22
C ILE A 165 9.99 -6.57 -5.06
N GLY A 166 10.11 -5.94 -3.89
CA GLY A 166 9.69 -4.56 -3.68
C GLY A 166 10.31 -3.61 -4.71
N ILE A 167 11.59 -3.75 -5.02
CA ILE A 167 12.27 -2.95 -6.06
C ILE A 167 11.64 -3.21 -7.44
N LYS A 168 11.43 -4.47 -7.85
CA LYS A 168 10.81 -4.81 -9.14
C LYS A 168 9.39 -4.22 -9.27
N LEU A 169 8.63 -4.27 -8.18
CA LEU A 169 7.29 -3.69 -8.10
C LEU A 169 7.30 -2.16 -8.18
N GLN A 170 8.28 -1.51 -7.55
CA GLN A 170 8.51 -0.06 -7.66
C GLN A 170 8.88 0.36 -9.08
N VAL A 171 9.67 -0.45 -9.80
CA VAL A 171 9.97 -0.22 -11.22
C VAL A 171 8.68 -0.23 -12.05
N ALA A 172 7.82 -1.24 -11.86
CA ALA A 172 6.54 -1.30 -12.57
C ALA A 172 5.64 -0.08 -12.26
N MET A 173 5.54 0.31 -10.99
CA MET A 173 4.79 1.49 -10.57
C MET A 173 5.34 2.78 -11.19
N MET A 174 6.66 2.95 -11.22
CA MET A 174 7.31 4.12 -11.86
C MET A 174 6.98 4.18 -13.36
N LEU A 175 7.05 3.04 -14.06
CA LEU A 175 6.71 2.96 -15.48
C LEU A 175 5.23 3.30 -15.72
N GLU A 176 4.33 2.81 -14.87
CA GLU A 176 2.90 3.15 -14.91
C GLU A 176 2.68 4.67 -14.71
N LYS A 177 3.29 5.27 -13.68
CA LYS A 177 3.24 6.72 -13.41
C LYS A 177 3.74 7.55 -14.61
N ALA A 178 4.70 7.02 -15.36
CA ALA A 178 5.23 7.65 -16.56
C ALA A 178 4.35 7.48 -17.81
N GLY A 179 3.20 6.79 -17.70
CA GLY A 179 2.35 6.43 -18.84
C GLY A 179 2.92 5.29 -19.69
N LEU A 180 4.01 4.65 -19.26
CA LEU A 180 4.65 3.53 -19.94
C LEU A 180 4.00 2.20 -19.49
N VAL A 181 2.70 2.06 -19.75
CA VAL A 181 1.87 0.94 -19.27
C VAL A 181 2.36 -0.40 -19.81
N LYS A 182 2.74 -0.49 -21.10
CA LYS A 182 3.24 -1.74 -21.69
C LYS A 182 4.54 -2.23 -21.01
N PRO A 183 5.60 -1.41 -20.87
CA PRO A 183 6.76 -1.79 -20.06
C PRO A 183 6.43 -2.17 -18.61
N ALA A 184 5.46 -1.51 -17.98
CA ALA A 184 5.03 -1.86 -16.62
C ALA A 184 4.43 -3.28 -16.58
N ILE A 185 3.56 -3.62 -17.54
CA ILE A 185 3.00 -4.97 -17.72
C ILE A 185 4.12 -5.98 -17.91
N ASP A 186 5.10 -5.71 -18.77
CA ASP A 186 6.21 -6.64 -19.05
C ASP A 186 7.03 -6.96 -17.79
N VAL A 187 7.30 -5.94 -16.96
CA VAL A 187 8.01 -6.12 -15.68
C VAL A 187 7.18 -6.98 -14.72
N LEU A 188 5.89 -6.74 -14.62
CA LEU A 188 4.98 -7.50 -13.75
C LEU A 188 4.81 -8.95 -14.21
N GLU A 189 4.59 -9.18 -15.51
CA GLU A 189 4.50 -10.51 -16.11
C GLU A 189 5.77 -11.32 -15.84
N ARG A 190 6.94 -10.73 -16.12
CA ARG A 190 8.22 -11.38 -15.86
C ARG A 190 8.41 -11.69 -14.38
N THR A 191 8.13 -10.74 -13.49
CA THR A 191 8.27 -10.91 -12.04
C THR A 191 7.38 -12.03 -11.52
N LYS A 192 6.12 -12.08 -12.00
CA LYS A 192 5.16 -13.14 -11.67
C LYS A 192 5.66 -14.52 -12.11
N VAL A 193 6.15 -14.66 -13.34
CA VAL A 193 6.64 -15.92 -13.88
C VAL A 193 7.87 -16.41 -13.11
N GLU A 194 8.85 -15.54 -12.87
CA GLU A 194 10.04 -15.87 -12.07
C GLU A 194 9.65 -16.33 -10.65
N ALA A 195 8.71 -15.62 -10.01
CA ALA A 195 8.22 -15.92 -8.68
C ALA A 195 7.53 -17.29 -8.59
N LEU A 196 6.62 -17.59 -9.53
CA LEU A 196 5.91 -18.87 -9.57
C LEU A 196 6.85 -20.05 -9.84
N ASN A 197 7.77 -19.90 -10.80
CA ASN A 197 8.75 -20.94 -11.11
C ASN A 197 9.62 -21.27 -9.89
N TRP A 198 10.08 -20.25 -9.16
CA TRP A 198 10.85 -20.45 -7.94
C TRP A 198 10.05 -21.21 -6.86
N VAL A 199 8.80 -20.81 -6.60
CA VAL A 199 7.94 -21.52 -5.63
C VAL A 199 7.75 -22.99 -6.03
N ASP A 200 7.47 -23.25 -7.29
CA ASP A 200 7.28 -24.61 -7.80
C ASP A 200 8.56 -25.45 -7.66
N ASP A 201 9.72 -24.86 -7.95
CA ASP A 201 11.01 -25.56 -7.84
C ASP A 201 11.36 -25.90 -6.40
N VAL A 202 11.14 -24.97 -5.45
CA VAL A 202 11.39 -25.27 -4.03
C VAL A 202 10.42 -26.35 -3.53
N ARG A 203 9.14 -26.31 -3.91
CA ARG A 203 8.15 -27.34 -3.56
C ARG A 203 8.49 -28.72 -4.13
N LYS A 204 8.98 -28.77 -5.38
CA LYS A 204 9.46 -30.01 -6.00
C LYS A 204 10.65 -30.57 -5.23
N LYS A 205 11.65 -29.73 -4.89
CA LYS A 205 12.81 -30.14 -4.09
C LYS A 205 12.40 -30.74 -2.75
N LYS A 206 11.50 -30.08 -2.01
CA LYS A 206 10.97 -30.60 -0.74
C LYS A 206 10.24 -31.94 -0.90
N THR A 207 9.47 -32.08 -1.98
CA THR A 207 8.78 -33.35 -2.29
C THR A 207 9.78 -34.47 -2.56
N LEU A 208 10.85 -34.20 -3.32
CA LEU A 208 11.90 -35.18 -3.61
C LEU A 208 12.65 -35.59 -2.33
N GLN A 209 13.08 -34.62 -1.52
CA GLN A 209 13.73 -34.87 -0.23
C GLN A 209 12.85 -35.73 0.70
N SER A 210 11.54 -35.44 0.77
CA SER A 210 10.61 -36.22 1.59
C SER A 210 10.44 -37.67 1.10
N LYS A 211 10.48 -37.89 -0.22
CA LYS A 211 10.41 -39.23 -0.83
C LYS A 211 11.70 -40.01 -0.61
N GLU A 212 12.85 -39.38 -0.79
CA GLU A 212 14.16 -39.97 -0.51
C GLU A 212 14.26 -40.38 0.97
N ALA A 213 13.82 -39.51 1.88
CA ALA A 213 13.76 -39.82 3.30
C ALA A 213 12.77 -40.95 3.65
N ALA A 214 11.71 -41.14 2.87
CA ALA A 214 10.72 -42.21 3.07
C ALA A 214 11.15 -43.56 2.49
N LEU A 215 12.09 -43.59 1.54
CA LEU A 215 12.65 -44.79 0.92
C LEU A 215 13.75 -45.46 1.75
N VAL A 216 14.21 -44.83 2.85
CA VAL A 216 15.14 -45.44 3.80
C VAL A 216 14.40 -46.50 4.64
N PRO A 217 14.67 -47.81 4.47
CA PRO A 217 13.74 -48.88 4.89
C PRO A 217 13.65 -49.14 6.40
N ASP A 218 14.53 -48.57 7.22
CA ASP A 218 14.79 -49.08 8.57
C ASP A 218 14.59 -48.01 9.68
N ARG A 219 13.53 -47.19 9.57
CA ARG A 219 13.22 -46.17 10.59
C ARG A 219 12.95 -46.75 11.99
N LYS A 220 12.42 -47.97 12.10
CA LYS A 220 12.14 -48.60 13.39
C LYS A 220 13.39 -49.09 14.12
N LYS A 221 14.47 -49.46 13.40
CA LYS A 221 15.78 -49.76 13.99
C LYS A 221 16.60 -48.50 14.27
N ALA A 222 16.43 -47.44 13.46
CA ALA A 222 17.11 -46.16 13.67
C ALA A 222 16.48 -45.28 14.79
N GLU A 223 15.21 -45.50 15.14
CA GLU A 223 14.58 -44.83 16.30
C GLU A 223 14.99 -45.44 17.65
N GLU A 224 15.31 -46.75 17.69
CA GLU A 224 15.86 -47.42 18.88
C GLU A 224 17.38 -47.17 19.03
N ASP A 225 18.09 -46.93 17.92
CA ASP A 225 19.52 -46.62 17.88
C ASP A 225 19.75 -45.13 17.55
N LYS A 226 19.05 -44.24 18.27
CA LYS A 226 19.47 -42.83 18.34
C LYS A 226 20.83 -42.80 18.99
N VAL A 227 21.89 -42.92 18.20
CA VAL A 227 23.18 -42.32 18.56
C VAL A 227 22.84 -40.85 18.79
N VAL A 228 22.72 -40.47 20.05
CA VAL A 228 22.61 -39.07 20.44
C VAL A 228 23.93 -38.46 20.00
N VAL A 229 23.92 -37.82 18.84
CA VAL A 229 25.07 -37.06 18.37
C VAL A 229 25.10 -35.80 19.24
N ASP A 230 25.71 -35.93 20.42
CA ASP A 230 25.98 -34.86 21.38
C ASP A 230 27.13 -33.95 20.91
N ASP A 231 27.45 -33.95 19.60
CA ASP A 231 28.43 -33.04 19.02
C ASP A 231 27.77 -31.65 18.84
N PRO A 232 28.22 -30.62 19.57
CA PRO A 232 27.64 -29.29 19.51
C PRO A 232 27.70 -28.68 18.10
N GLU A 233 28.68 -29.05 17.27
CA GLU A 233 28.85 -28.50 15.91
C GLU A 233 27.77 -29.04 14.95
N ILE A 234 27.43 -30.32 15.04
CA ILE A 234 26.38 -30.95 14.21
C ILE A 234 24.99 -30.44 14.62
N LEU A 235 24.76 -30.24 15.92
CA LEU A 235 23.50 -29.69 16.41
C LEU A 235 23.29 -28.24 15.96
N GLU A 236 24.35 -27.42 15.96
CA GLU A 236 24.30 -26.05 15.46
C GLU A 236 24.02 -26.00 13.96
N GLU A 237 24.66 -26.86 13.17
CA GLU A 237 24.42 -26.92 11.72
C GLU A 237 22.99 -27.39 11.39
N GLN A 238 22.48 -28.41 12.09
CA GLN A 238 21.09 -28.83 11.96
C GLN A 238 20.10 -27.74 12.35
N LYS A 239 20.46 -26.86 13.28
CA LYS A 239 19.65 -25.70 13.65
C LYS A 239 19.69 -24.65 12.54
N ARG A 240 20.86 -24.34 11.98
CA ARG A 240 21.00 -23.41 10.84
C ARG A 240 20.21 -23.85 9.62
N ILE A 241 20.27 -25.14 9.27
CA ILE A 241 19.51 -25.71 8.15
C ILE A 241 18.00 -25.53 8.38
N ARG A 242 17.50 -25.85 9.57
CA ARG A 242 16.08 -25.67 9.93
C ARG A 242 15.66 -24.20 9.85
N GLU A 243 16.47 -23.27 10.37
CA GLU A 243 16.18 -21.84 10.31
C GLU A 243 16.12 -21.31 8.87
N LEU A 244 17.00 -21.81 7.98
CA LEU A 244 16.98 -21.52 6.55
C LEU A 244 15.72 -22.07 5.87
N GLU A 245 15.35 -23.31 6.16
CA GLU A 245 14.13 -23.94 5.60
C GLU A 245 12.86 -23.19 6.01
N GLU A 246 12.75 -22.79 7.28
CA GLU A 246 11.65 -21.97 7.78
C GLU A 246 11.63 -20.58 7.13
N PHE A 247 12.81 -19.98 6.93
CA PHE A 247 12.92 -18.71 6.21
C PHE A 247 12.44 -18.83 4.77
N GLU A 248 12.86 -19.87 4.05
CA GLU A 248 12.41 -20.13 2.68
C GLU A 248 10.90 -20.34 2.60
N ASP A 249 10.32 -21.07 3.55
CA ASP A 249 8.86 -21.26 3.63
C ASP A 249 8.11 -19.93 3.83
N ARG A 250 8.60 -19.08 4.74
CA ARG A 250 8.05 -17.73 4.90
C ARG A 250 8.18 -16.91 3.62
N GLN A 251 9.29 -17.02 2.89
CA GLN A 251 9.45 -16.33 1.61
C GLN A 251 8.49 -16.85 0.55
N GLN A 252 8.23 -18.16 0.47
CA GLN A 252 7.26 -18.72 -0.47
C GLN A 252 5.86 -18.15 -0.24
N ASP A 253 5.45 -18.09 1.02
CA ASP A 253 4.15 -17.55 1.42
C ASP A 253 4.02 -16.07 1.05
N LYS A 254 5.05 -15.27 1.35
CA LYS A 254 5.10 -13.87 0.92
C LYS A 254 5.09 -13.73 -0.59
N MET A 255 5.77 -14.62 -1.29
CA MET A 255 5.90 -14.58 -2.75
C MET A 255 4.58 -14.85 -3.45
N LEU A 256 3.91 -15.92 -3.06
CA LEU A 256 2.60 -16.26 -3.60
C LEU A 256 1.61 -15.08 -3.37
N LYS A 257 1.73 -14.34 -2.26
CA LYS A 257 0.80 -13.26 -1.89
C LYS A 257 1.04 -12.07 -2.80
N LYS A 258 2.32 -11.75 -3.04
CA LYS A 258 2.71 -10.75 -4.04
C LYS A 258 2.28 -11.18 -5.44
N THR A 259 2.40 -12.45 -5.81
CA THR A 259 1.95 -12.96 -7.11
C THR A 259 0.46 -12.76 -7.33
N VAL A 260 -0.39 -13.02 -6.31
CA VAL A 260 -1.82 -12.70 -6.37
C VAL A 260 -2.02 -11.19 -6.59
N GLY A 261 -1.32 -10.34 -5.81
CA GLY A 261 -1.37 -8.89 -6.00
C GLY A 261 -0.90 -8.42 -7.40
N ILE A 262 0.15 -9.03 -7.95
CA ILE A 262 0.66 -8.76 -9.29
C ILE A 262 -0.40 -9.12 -10.34
N GLN A 263 -1.07 -10.27 -10.21
CA GLN A 263 -2.13 -10.67 -11.13
C GLN A 263 -3.33 -9.73 -11.07
N MET A 264 -3.72 -9.28 -9.88
CA MET A 264 -4.77 -8.26 -9.75
C MET A 264 -4.36 -6.94 -10.40
N LYS A 265 -3.11 -6.51 -10.22
CA LYS A 265 -2.61 -5.30 -10.89
C LYS A 265 -2.53 -5.47 -12.41
N LEU A 266 -2.10 -6.62 -12.90
CA LEU A 266 -2.11 -6.92 -14.34
C LEU A 266 -3.53 -6.83 -14.91
N ALA A 267 -4.54 -7.33 -14.21
CA ALA A 267 -5.92 -7.21 -14.64
C ALA A 267 -6.37 -5.75 -14.80
N GLU A 268 -6.02 -4.90 -13.84
CA GLU A 268 -6.28 -3.46 -13.89
C GLU A 268 -5.57 -2.81 -15.10
N LEU A 269 -4.29 -3.12 -15.31
CA LEU A 269 -3.53 -2.56 -16.44
C LEU A 269 -4.06 -3.04 -17.79
N TYR A 270 -4.46 -4.31 -17.91
CA TYR A 270 -5.05 -4.85 -19.14
C TYR A 270 -6.42 -4.24 -19.46
N SER A 271 -7.26 -4.00 -18.45
CA SER A 271 -8.58 -3.34 -18.61
C SER A 271 -8.49 -1.81 -18.72
N SER A 272 -7.30 -1.22 -18.54
CA SER A 272 -7.14 0.23 -18.65
C SER A 272 -7.45 0.74 -20.07
N ASP A 273 -7.88 2.00 -20.16
CA ASP A 273 -8.17 2.67 -21.44
C ASP A 273 -6.99 2.67 -22.42
N TYR A 274 -5.76 2.47 -21.94
CA TYR A 274 -4.55 2.42 -22.75
C TYR A 274 -4.33 1.05 -23.43
N ILE A 275 -4.82 -0.04 -22.83
CA ILE A 275 -4.55 -1.41 -23.29
C ILE A 275 -5.80 -2.08 -23.83
N GLN A 276 -6.94 -1.94 -23.13
CA GLN A 276 -8.26 -2.44 -23.54
C GLN A 276 -8.28 -3.95 -23.92
N ASP A 277 -7.49 -4.76 -23.22
CA ASP A 277 -7.44 -6.23 -23.38
C ASP A 277 -8.24 -6.91 -22.27
N GLU A 278 -9.56 -6.83 -22.36
CA GLU A 278 -10.50 -7.42 -21.39
C GLU A 278 -10.31 -8.92 -21.21
N LYS A 279 -9.86 -9.63 -22.26
CA LYS A 279 -9.61 -11.07 -22.20
C LYS A 279 -8.42 -11.38 -21.30
N LYS A 280 -7.31 -10.66 -21.45
CA LYS A 280 -6.16 -10.83 -20.55
C LYS A 280 -6.46 -10.31 -19.14
N ALA A 281 -7.28 -9.27 -19.02
CA ALA A 281 -7.73 -8.80 -17.71
C ALA A 281 -8.49 -9.90 -16.96
N GLU A 282 -9.49 -10.51 -17.60
CA GLU A 282 -10.24 -11.66 -17.06
C GLU A 282 -9.30 -12.83 -16.72
N GLN A 283 -8.38 -13.19 -17.62
CA GLN A 283 -7.41 -14.27 -17.36
C GLN A 283 -6.53 -14.01 -16.13
N ALA A 284 -6.07 -12.77 -15.95
CA ALA A 284 -5.27 -12.40 -14.80
C ALA A 284 -6.09 -12.46 -13.49
N GLN A 285 -7.36 -12.04 -13.51
CA GLN A 285 -8.25 -12.18 -12.34
C GLN A 285 -8.56 -13.64 -12.01
N VAL A 286 -8.85 -14.46 -13.01
CA VAL A 286 -9.08 -15.90 -12.84
C VAL A 286 -7.85 -16.56 -12.22
N ALA A 287 -6.65 -16.26 -12.73
CA ALA A 287 -5.42 -16.80 -12.17
C ALA A 287 -5.24 -16.41 -10.69
N ALA A 288 -5.65 -15.20 -10.30
CA ALA A 288 -5.47 -14.69 -8.94
C ALA A 288 -6.39 -15.42 -7.96
N VAL A 289 -7.65 -15.60 -8.36
CA VAL A 289 -8.64 -16.38 -7.63
C VAL A 289 -8.22 -17.83 -7.52
N GLU A 290 -7.80 -18.45 -8.62
CA GLU A 290 -7.32 -19.84 -8.62
C GLU A 290 -6.13 -20.03 -7.70
N LEU A 291 -5.13 -19.15 -7.76
CA LEU A 291 -3.94 -19.24 -6.90
C LEU A 291 -4.33 -19.12 -5.43
N SER A 292 -5.21 -18.16 -5.11
CA SER A 292 -5.72 -17.95 -3.75
C SER A 292 -6.45 -19.17 -3.20
N LEU A 293 -7.37 -19.75 -4.00
CA LEU A 293 -8.14 -20.92 -3.59
C LEU A 293 -7.27 -22.18 -3.53
N LYS A 294 -6.41 -22.43 -4.53
CA LYS A 294 -5.49 -23.59 -4.51
C LYS A 294 -4.60 -23.56 -3.27
N GLU A 295 -4.04 -22.40 -2.93
CA GLU A 295 -3.19 -22.26 -1.76
C GLU A 295 -3.97 -22.37 -0.44
N MET A 296 -5.18 -21.82 -0.38
CA MET A 296 -6.09 -21.99 0.77
C MET A 296 -6.40 -23.48 1.00
N HIS A 297 -6.79 -24.21 -0.04
CA HIS A 297 -7.09 -25.65 0.06
C HIS A 297 -5.85 -26.46 0.47
N ARG A 298 -4.67 -26.14 -0.07
CA ARG A 298 -3.40 -26.78 0.33
C ARG A 298 -3.13 -26.58 1.81
N ARG A 299 -3.30 -25.36 2.32
CA ARG A 299 -3.11 -25.04 3.73
C ARG A 299 -4.09 -25.78 4.64
N GLN A 300 -5.37 -25.83 4.26
CA GLN A 300 -6.37 -26.62 4.98
C GLN A 300 -5.99 -28.10 5.05
N ALA A 301 -5.54 -28.68 3.94
CA ALA A 301 -5.11 -30.08 3.89
C ALA A 301 -3.89 -30.37 4.79
N LEU A 302 -3.03 -29.38 4.99
CA LEU A 302 -1.83 -29.49 5.83
C LEU A 302 -2.07 -29.03 7.29
N GLY A 303 -3.28 -28.61 7.66
CA GLY A 303 -3.56 -28.03 8.97
C GLY A 303 -2.85 -26.69 9.22
N LEU A 304 -2.40 -26.01 8.16
CA LEU A 304 -1.76 -24.71 8.25
C LEU A 304 -2.82 -23.60 8.41
N PRO A 305 -2.46 -22.48 9.06
CA PRO A 305 -3.40 -21.36 9.24
C PRO A 305 -3.84 -20.79 7.88
N VAL A 306 -5.15 -20.56 7.78
CA VAL A 306 -5.82 -19.87 6.67
C VAL A 306 -6.44 -18.61 7.24
N GLY A 307 -6.05 -17.44 6.71
CA GLY A 307 -6.42 -16.16 7.31
C GLY A 307 -5.51 -15.74 8.48
N GLY A 308 -5.73 -14.53 9.01
CA GLY A 308 -5.03 -14.05 10.22
C GLY A 308 -4.14 -12.81 10.10
N GLY A 309 -4.11 -12.10 8.97
CA GLY A 309 -3.20 -10.96 8.77
C GLY A 309 -3.89 -9.59 8.78
N SER A 310 -3.95 -8.90 9.93
CA SER A 310 -4.22 -7.45 9.94
C SER A 310 -3.57 -6.66 11.08
N GLN A 311 -3.08 -7.29 12.15
CA GLN A 311 -2.62 -6.52 13.31
C GLN A 311 -1.11 -6.17 13.24
N ASN A 312 -0.27 -6.97 12.59
CA ASN A 312 1.18 -6.73 12.52
C ASN A 312 1.72 -6.91 11.09
N GLU A 313 2.56 -5.97 10.62
CA GLU A 313 3.28 -6.06 9.33
C GLU A 313 4.27 -7.24 9.27
N ASN A 314 4.62 -7.80 10.43
CA ASN A 314 5.41 -9.03 10.58
C ASN A 314 4.55 -10.30 10.72
N SER A 315 3.26 -10.23 10.40
CA SER A 315 2.44 -11.43 10.34
C SER A 315 2.92 -12.28 9.17
N ASP A 316 3.54 -13.41 9.48
CA ASP A 316 3.87 -14.49 8.53
C ASP A 316 2.62 -15.14 7.91
N ALA A 317 1.44 -14.56 8.13
CA ALA A 317 0.22 -15.01 7.52
C ALA A 317 0.24 -14.78 6.00
N TRP A 318 -0.21 -15.81 5.29
CA TRP A 318 -0.64 -15.77 3.90
C TRP A 318 -1.72 -14.69 3.66
N LEU A 319 -2.36 -14.69 2.49
CA LEU A 319 -3.55 -13.87 2.24
C LEU A 319 -4.57 -14.01 3.37
N ASN A 320 -5.04 -12.86 3.86
CA ASN A 320 -6.14 -12.86 4.81
C ASN A 320 -7.48 -13.15 4.09
N LEU A 321 -8.52 -13.52 4.85
CA LEU A 321 -9.82 -13.91 4.28
C LEU A 321 -10.45 -12.74 3.49
N THR A 322 -10.26 -11.52 3.99
CA THR A 322 -10.67 -10.28 3.33
C THR A 322 -10.00 -10.11 1.95
N GLU A 323 -8.68 -10.30 1.82
CA GLU A 323 -7.93 -10.14 0.57
C GLU A 323 -8.38 -11.18 -0.48
N MET A 324 -8.66 -12.42 -0.05
CA MET A 324 -9.24 -13.44 -0.93
C MET A 324 -10.67 -13.09 -1.35
N ALA A 325 -11.49 -12.56 -0.43
CA ALA A 325 -12.83 -12.08 -0.75
C ALA A 325 -12.79 -10.92 -1.76
N THR A 326 -11.84 -9.99 -1.65
CA THR A 326 -11.64 -8.92 -2.63
C THR A 326 -11.32 -9.48 -4.02
N ALA A 327 -10.37 -10.41 -4.15
CA ALA A 327 -10.03 -11.01 -5.44
C ALA A 327 -11.23 -11.72 -6.10
N LEU A 328 -12.05 -12.43 -5.31
CA LEU A 328 -13.30 -13.03 -5.77
C LEU A 328 -14.32 -11.98 -6.22
N THR A 329 -14.46 -10.89 -5.46
CA THR A 329 -15.38 -9.79 -5.73
C THR A 329 -15.03 -9.07 -7.03
N ASP A 330 -13.74 -8.83 -7.28
CA ASP A 330 -13.26 -8.16 -8.49
C ASP A 330 -13.57 -9.00 -9.74
N LEU A 331 -13.31 -10.31 -9.70
CA LEU A 331 -13.67 -11.22 -10.80
C LEU A 331 -15.19 -11.32 -10.98
N ALA A 332 -15.95 -11.37 -9.88
CA ALA A 332 -17.42 -11.39 -9.93
C ALA A 332 -17.96 -10.12 -10.59
N THR A 333 -17.38 -8.96 -10.27
CA THR A 333 -17.74 -7.67 -10.87
C THR A 333 -17.47 -7.65 -12.36
N THR A 334 -16.30 -8.13 -12.80
CA THR A 334 -16.00 -8.31 -14.23
C THR A 334 -17.04 -9.18 -14.91
N TYR A 335 -17.42 -10.32 -14.31
CA TYR A 335 -18.47 -11.17 -14.88
C TYR A 335 -19.85 -10.51 -14.90
N VAL A 336 -20.21 -9.68 -13.92
CA VAL A 336 -21.44 -8.86 -13.98
C VAL A 336 -21.38 -7.90 -15.16
N THR A 337 -20.26 -7.18 -15.36
CA THR A 337 -20.11 -6.24 -16.49
C THR A 337 -20.17 -6.92 -17.85
N GLN A 338 -19.75 -8.18 -17.93
CA GLN A 338 -19.82 -9.00 -19.13
C GLN A 338 -21.16 -9.76 -19.28
N GLU A 339 -22.15 -9.47 -18.43
CA GLU A 339 -23.44 -10.18 -18.34
C GLU A 339 -23.34 -11.71 -18.11
N LYS A 340 -22.20 -12.19 -17.58
CA LYS A 340 -21.93 -13.59 -17.19
C LYS A 340 -22.40 -13.86 -15.75
N TYR A 341 -23.67 -13.57 -15.45
CA TYR A 341 -24.21 -13.62 -14.09
C TYR A 341 -24.07 -14.99 -13.39
N GLU A 342 -24.20 -16.09 -14.14
CA GLU A 342 -24.03 -17.46 -13.63
C GLU A 342 -22.63 -17.72 -13.06
N LEU A 343 -21.61 -17.03 -13.59
CA LEU A 343 -20.24 -17.13 -13.09
C LEU A 343 -19.99 -16.18 -11.93
N ALA A 344 -20.66 -15.02 -11.89
CA ALA A 344 -20.50 -14.02 -10.84
C ALA A 344 -21.10 -14.47 -9.49
N MET A 345 -22.30 -15.06 -9.51
CA MET A 345 -23.01 -15.47 -8.29
C MET A 345 -22.20 -16.35 -7.33
N PRO A 346 -21.60 -17.48 -7.77
CA PRO A 346 -20.82 -18.33 -6.86
C PRO A 346 -19.60 -17.61 -6.29
N LEU A 347 -19.00 -16.67 -7.01
CA LEU A 347 -17.86 -15.87 -6.53
C LEU A 347 -18.29 -14.91 -5.41
N TYR A 348 -19.41 -14.19 -5.58
CA TYR A 348 -19.95 -13.33 -4.53
C TYR A 348 -20.34 -14.11 -3.28
N LEU A 349 -21.00 -15.25 -3.44
CA LEU A 349 -21.38 -16.11 -2.32
C LEU A 349 -20.15 -16.64 -1.58
N ARG A 350 -19.13 -17.09 -2.32
CA ARG A 350 -17.88 -17.55 -1.72
C ARG A 350 -17.16 -16.43 -0.98
N ALA A 351 -17.09 -15.24 -1.55
CA ALA A 351 -16.51 -14.07 -0.89
C ALA A 351 -17.27 -13.71 0.40
N LEU A 352 -18.60 -13.83 0.37
CA LEU A 352 -19.46 -13.52 1.51
C LEU A 352 -19.25 -14.49 2.67
N ASP A 353 -19.06 -15.77 2.36
CA ASP A 353 -18.74 -16.79 3.37
C ASP A 353 -17.38 -16.52 4.01
N LEU A 354 -16.36 -16.17 3.22
CA LEU A 354 -15.03 -15.82 3.74
C LEU A 354 -15.09 -14.60 4.66
N LEU A 355 -15.80 -13.54 4.27
CA LEU A 355 -15.96 -12.35 5.11
C LEU A 355 -16.73 -12.63 6.39
N ARG A 356 -17.78 -13.46 6.36
CA ARG A 356 -18.51 -13.83 7.58
C ARG A 356 -17.64 -14.56 8.59
N VAL A 357 -16.72 -15.40 8.12
CA VAL A 357 -15.76 -16.07 9.00
C VAL A 357 -14.78 -15.06 9.61
N ASP A 358 -14.33 -14.08 8.83
CA ASP A 358 -13.39 -13.03 9.28
C ASP A 358 -14.03 -12.04 10.27
N GLU A 359 -15.26 -11.60 9.97
CA GLU A 359 -16.00 -10.57 10.73
C GLU A 359 -16.75 -11.14 11.95
N GLY A 360 -17.03 -12.44 11.97
CA GLY A 360 -17.86 -13.08 12.98
C GLY A 360 -19.24 -12.43 13.08
N ASN A 361 -19.57 -11.91 14.27
CA ASN A 361 -20.87 -11.28 14.56
C ASN A 361 -20.91 -9.77 14.28
N SER A 362 -19.83 -9.19 13.74
CA SER A 362 -19.69 -7.74 13.52
C SER A 362 -19.62 -7.42 12.04
N PRO A 363 -20.77 -7.38 11.33
CA PRO A 363 -20.77 -7.17 9.88
C PRO A 363 -20.19 -5.79 9.51
N THR A 364 -19.41 -5.74 8.44
CA THR A 364 -18.89 -4.48 7.90
C THR A 364 -19.53 -4.12 6.55
N CYS A 365 -19.22 -2.94 6.02
CA CYS A 365 -19.72 -2.49 4.72
C CYS A 365 -19.35 -3.42 3.57
N LYS A 366 -18.25 -4.15 3.68
CA LYS A 366 -17.87 -5.18 2.71
C LYS A 366 -18.93 -6.27 2.57
N GLN A 367 -19.55 -6.68 3.68
CA GLN A 367 -20.65 -7.64 3.65
C GLN A 367 -21.85 -7.08 2.89
N VAL A 368 -22.17 -5.80 3.09
CA VAL A 368 -23.27 -5.10 2.39
C VAL A 368 -23.00 -5.07 0.89
N THR A 369 -21.79 -4.72 0.47
CA THR A 369 -21.38 -4.68 -0.94
C THR A 369 -21.56 -6.04 -1.61
N LEU A 370 -21.18 -7.13 -0.94
CA LEU A 370 -21.37 -8.49 -1.46
C LEU A 370 -22.83 -8.91 -1.54
N LEU A 371 -23.65 -8.59 -0.53
CA LEU A 371 -25.08 -8.87 -0.54
C LEU A 371 -25.78 -8.16 -1.70
N ASN A 372 -25.41 -6.90 -1.95
CA ASN A 372 -25.89 -6.15 -3.11
C ASN A 372 -25.35 -6.72 -4.43
N GLY A 373 -24.10 -7.20 -4.48
CA GLY A 373 -23.53 -7.87 -5.64
C GLY A 373 -24.31 -9.13 -6.05
N VAL A 374 -24.70 -9.95 -5.08
CA VAL A 374 -25.59 -11.11 -5.32
C VAL A 374 -26.94 -10.64 -5.88
N ALA A 375 -27.57 -9.63 -5.27
CA ALA A 375 -28.84 -9.10 -5.74
C ALA A 375 -28.75 -8.57 -7.19
N THR A 376 -27.67 -7.85 -7.51
CA THR A 376 -27.40 -7.31 -8.85
C THR A 376 -27.22 -8.44 -9.87
N ALA A 377 -26.45 -9.47 -9.55
CA ALA A 377 -26.25 -10.62 -10.43
C ALA A 377 -27.58 -11.36 -10.70
N MET A 378 -28.41 -11.56 -9.68
CA MET A 378 -29.72 -12.20 -9.83
C MET A 378 -30.70 -11.33 -10.64
N ALA A 379 -30.73 -10.02 -10.40
CA ALA A 379 -31.54 -9.09 -11.17
C ALA A 379 -31.13 -9.10 -12.65
N GLY A 380 -29.83 -9.08 -12.93
CA GLY A 380 -29.28 -9.19 -14.28
C GLY A 380 -29.62 -10.51 -14.98
N GLN A 381 -29.59 -11.64 -14.25
CA GLN A 381 -30.00 -12.94 -14.77
C GLN A 381 -31.50 -12.93 -15.17
N VAL A 382 -32.36 -12.35 -14.33
CA VAL A 382 -33.79 -12.19 -14.65
C VAL A 382 -33.95 -11.32 -15.90
N GLN A 383 -33.28 -10.17 -15.97
CA GLN A 383 -33.34 -9.27 -17.13
C GLN A 383 -32.87 -9.94 -18.42
N ARG A 384 -31.77 -10.71 -18.37
CA ARG A 384 -31.26 -11.48 -19.51
C ARG A 384 -32.28 -12.54 -19.95
N GLY A 385 -32.89 -13.25 -19.00
CA GLY A 385 -33.98 -14.18 -19.28
C GLY A 385 -35.19 -13.50 -19.95
N VAL A 386 -35.60 -12.32 -19.48
CA VAL A 386 -36.68 -11.54 -20.11
C VAL A 386 -36.34 -11.17 -21.56
N ARG A 387 -35.12 -10.70 -21.82
CA ARG A 387 -34.64 -10.36 -23.18
C ARG A 387 -34.61 -11.58 -24.10
N GLN A 388 -34.13 -12.73 -23.62
CA GLN A 388 -34.11 -13.98 -24.38
C GLN A 388 -35.51 -14.54 -24.63
N GLN A 389 -36.43 -14.41 -23.68
CA GLN A 389 -37.82 -14.83 -23.85
C GLN A 389 -38.57 -14.01 -24.90
N GLN A 390 -38.32 -12.70 -24.98
CA GLN A 390 -38.86 -11.87 -26.08
C GLN A 390 -38.40 -12.39 -27.45
N GLN A 391 -37.27 -13.10 -27.51
CA GLN A 391 -36.73 -13.69 -28.73
C GLN A 391 -37.16 -15.16 -28.95
N GLN A 392 -37.45 -15.94 -27.89
CA GLN A 392 -37.57 -17.42 -27.98
C GLN A 392 -38.79 -18.05 -27.26
N GLN A 393 -39.72 -17.26 -26.69
CA GLN A 393 -41.02 -17.71 -26.15
C GLN A 393 -40.98 -18.91 -25.17
N GLN A 394 -39.93 -19.08 -24.36
CA GLN A 394 -39.90 -20.13 -23.33
C GLN A 394 -40.37 -19.60 -21.95
N PRO A 395 -41.19 -20.35 -21.20
CA PRO A 395 -41.60 -19.96 -19.85
C PRO A 395 -40.48 -20.27 -18.84
N VAL A 396 -40.13 -19.28 -18.02
CA VAL A 396 -39.20 -19.47 -16.89
C VAL A 396 -39.96 -19.13 -15.61
N PRO A 397 -39.73 -19.83 -14.48
CA PRO A 397 -40.25 -19.45 -13.16
C PRO A 397 -39.60 -18.13 -12.69
N ARG A 398 -39.99 -17.02 -13.33
CA ARG A 398 -39.46 -15.66 -13.08
C ARG A 398 -39.75 -15.21 -11.64
N GLU A 399 -40.89 -15.59 -11.09
CA GLU A 399 -41.37 -15.07 -9.82
C GLU A 399 -40.51 -15.50 -8.63
N GLN A 400 -40.14 -16.78 -8.55
CA GLN A 400 -39.29 -17.30 -7.47
C GLN A 400 -37.88 -16.65 -7.49
N THR A 401 -37.28 -16.50 -8.67
CA THR A 401 -35.96 -15.86 -8.81
C THR A 401 -36.02 -14.37 -8.47
N ILE A 402 -37.08 -13.67 -8.89
CA ILE A 402 -37.28 -12.26 -8.52
C ILE A 402 -37.46 -12.12 -7.02
N ASP A 403 -38.26 -12.96 -6.38
CA ASP A 403 -38.50 -12.90 -4.95
C ASP A 403 -37.22 -13.21 -4.15
N ALA A 404 -36.41 -14.17 -4.62
CA ALA A 404 -35.10 -14.43 -4.04
C ALA A 404 -34.16 -13.22 -4.19
N ALA A 405 -34.09 -12.60 -5.36
CA ALA A 405 -33.29 -11.39 -5.59
C ALA A 405 -33.73 -10.22 -4.71
N LYS A 406 -35.06 -10.03 -4.54
CA LYS A 406 -35.63 -9.03 -3.63
C LYS A 406 -35.18 -9.26 -2.19
N LYS A 407 -35.19 -10.52 -1.72
CA LYS A 407 -34.70 -10.88 -0.38
C LYS A 407 -33.22 -10.54 -0.19
N TRP A 408 -32.37 -10.75 -1.21
CA TRP A 408 -30.96 -10.36 -1.13
C TRP A 408 -30.76 -8.85 -1.09
N ALA A 409 -31.46 -8.10 -1.94
CA ALA A 409 -31.40 -6.64 -1.93
C ALA A 409 -31.88 -6.06 -0.59
N GLN A 410 -33.02 -6.55 -0.08
CA GLN A 410 -33.54 -6.15 1.23
C GLN A 410 -32.56 -6.50 2.35
N LYS A 411 -31.95 -7.70 2.31
CA LYS A 411 -30.95 -8.12 3.29
C LYS A 411 -29.72 -7.20 3.29
N ALA A 412 -29.27 -6.70 2.13
CA ALA A 412 -28.19 -5.72 2.06
C ALA A 412 -28.56 -4.44 2.83
N ILE A 413 -29.77 -3.91 2.60
CA ILE A 413 -30.29 -2.72 3.29
C ILE A 413 -30.41 -2.99 4.80
N ASP A 414 -30.96 -4.14 5.20
CA ASP A 414 -31.18 -4.49 6.61
C ASP A 414 -29.87 -4.67 7.39
N VAL A 415 -28.83 -5.20 6.74
CA VAL A 415 -27.48 -5.32 7.34
C VAL A 415 -26.85 -3.94 7.45
N ALA A 416 -26.90 -3.13 6.38
CA ALA A 416 -26.35 -1.78 6.39
C ALA A 416 -26.98 -0.90 7.48
N ALA A 417 -28.29 -1.04 7.74
CA ALA A 417 -28.99 -0.30 8.78
C ALA A 417 -28.47 -0.57 10.21
N ARG A 418 -27.77 -1.69 10.43
CA ARG A 418 -27.17 -2.05 11.73
C ARG A 418 -25.74 -1.54 11.89
N ILE A 419 -25.11 -1.10 10.81
CA ILE A 419 -23.72 -0.65 10.78
C ILE A 419 -23.70 0.85 11.03
N GLN A 420 -23.03 1.26 12.11
CA GLN A 420 -22.90 2.64 12.54
C GLN A 420 -21.46 3.17 12.34
N PRO A 421 -21.26 4.51 12.28
CA PRO A 421 -19.92 5.09 12.33
C PRO A 421 -19.17 4.65 13.60
N PRO A 422 -17.83 4.44 13.54
CA PRO A 422 -16.94 4.73 12.41
C PRO A 422 -16.79 3.58 11.41
N VAL A 423 -17.49 2.45 11.58
CA VAL A 423 -17.40 1.30 10.66
C VAL A 423 -18.18 1.56 9.37
N ARG A 424 -19.29 2.32 9.48
CA ARG A 424 -20.05 2.76 8.31
C ARG A 424 -19.22 3.73 7.46
N ASP A 425 -19.07 3.39 6.19
CA ASP A 425 -18.42 4.22 5.17
C ASP A 425 -19.28 4.34 3.91
N GLU A 426 -18.73 5.02 2.91
CA GLU A 426 -19.35 5.28 1.62
C GLU A 426 -19.76 3.99 0.89
N ASP A 427 -19.07 2.87 1.10
CA ASP A 427 -19.38 1.59 0.44
C ASP A 427 -20.72 1.03 0.91
N CYS A 428 -21.04 1.16 2.22
CA CYS A 428 -22.37 0.83 2.75
C CYS A 428 -23.45 1.70 2.10
N ASP A 429 -23.19 3.00 2.02
CA ASP A 429 -24.15 4.00 1.54
C ASP A 429 -24.46 3.78 0.05
N LEU A 430 -23.43 3.61 -0.78
CA LEU A 430 -23.57 3.33 -2.20
C LEU A 430 -24.27 2.00 -2.44
N SER A 431 -23.95 0.97 -1.64
CA SER A 431 -24.60 -0.33 -1.72
C SER A 431 -26.09 -0.27 -1.33
N CYS A 432 -26.48 0.57 -0.38
CA CYS A 432 -27.89 0.82 -0.05
C CYS A 432 -28.64 1.48 -1.22
N VAL A 433 -28.02 2.48 -1.86
CA VAL A 433 -28.58 3.15 -3.05
C VAL A 433 -28.81 2.14 -4.17
N ALA A 434 -27.80 1.33 -4.47
CA ALA A 434 -27.86 0.29 -5.50
C ALA A 434 -28.87 -0.81 -5.17
N ALA A 435 -28.92 -1.29 -3.93
CA ALA A 435 -29.90 -2.30 -3.50
C ALA A 435 -31.34 -1.78 -3.62
N THR A 436 -31.57 -0.51 -3.26
CA THR A 436 -32.87 0.14 -3.41
C THR A 436 -33.26 0.30 -4.88
N TYR A 437 -32.31 0.64 -5.75
CA TYR A 437 -32.51 0.67 -7.19
C TYR A 437 -32.88 -0.71 -7.76
N ASN A 438 -32.15 -1.76 -7.35
CA ASN A 438 -32.40 -3.15 -7.73
C ASN A 438 -33.82 -3.60 -7.33
N LEU A 439 -34.33 -3.20 -6.16
CA LEU A 439 -35.72 -3.46 -5.76
C LEU A 439 -36.73 -2.82 -6.74
N GLY A 440 -36.41 -1.62 -7.25
CA GLY A 440 -37.18 -0.95 -8.29
C GLY A 440 -37.19 -1.72 -9.62
N GLU A 441 -36.03 -2.18 -10.08
CA GLU A 441 -35.93 -3.00 -11.30
C GLU A 441 -36.71 -4.31 -11.18
N LEU A 442 -36.60 -4.97 -10.02
CA LEU A 442 -37.33 -6.21 -9.75
C LEU A 442 -38.85 -5.99 -9.71
N ALA A 443 -39.31 -4.85 -9.18
CA ALA A 443 -40.73 -4.48 -9.23
C ALA A 443 -41.19 -4.15 -10.65
N GLU A 444 -40.37 -3.45 -11.46
CA GLU A 444 -40.67 -3.19 -12.88
C GLU A 444 -40.83 -4.52 -13.65
N MET A 445 -39.96 -5.50 -13.41
CA MET A 445 -40.02 -6.83 -14.03
C MET A 445 -41.26 -7.64 -13.63
N GLN A 446 -41.83 -7.40 -12.45
CA GLN A 446 -43.10 -8.00 -12.02
C GLN A 446 -44.34 -7.25 -12.56
N GLY A 447 -44.15 -6.17 -13.34
CA GLY A 447 -45.25 -5.30 -13.77
C GLY A 447 -45.83 -4.42 -12.66
N LYS A 448 -45.21 -4.40 -11.47
CA LYS A 448 -45.63 -3.60 -10.30
C LYS A 448 -45.09 -2.18 -10.43
N ARG A 449 -45.63 -1.44 -11.39
CA ARG A 449 -45.12 -0.12 -11.80
C ARG A 449 -45.10 0.90 -10.66
N GLU A 450 -46.15 0.98 -9.85
CA GLU A 450 -46.21 1.94 -8.74
C GLU A 450 -45.11 1.67 -7.69
N GLU A 451 -44.90 0.40 -7.37
CA GLU A 451 -43.83 -0.03 -6.47
C GLU A 451 -42.45 0.30 -7.07
N ALA A 452 -42.24 0.04 -8.36
CA ALA A 452 -40.99 0.37 -9.05
C ALA A 452 -40.69 1.87 -8.99
N VAL A 453 -41.67 2.72 -9.32
CA VAL A 453 -41.54 4.18 -9.25
C VAL A 453 -41.22 4.63 -7.82
N LYS A 454 -41.88 4.07 -6.81
CA LYS A 454 -41.59 4.37 -5.40
C LYS A 454 -40.13 4.07 -5.06
N ARG A 455 -39.65 2.88 -5.40
CA ARG A 455 -38.27 2.45 -5.11
C ARG A 455 -37.22 3.26 -5.85
N TYR A 456 -37.45 3.61 -7.11
CA TYR A 456 -36.53 4.49 -7.85
C TYR A 456 -36.45 5.90 -7.28
N ARG A 457 -37.57 6.47 -6.80
CA ARG A 457 -37.55 7.76 -6.11
C ARG A 457 -36.81 7.69 -4.78
N GLU A 458 -36.99 6.61 -4.02
CA GLU A 458 -36.26 6.35 -2.78
C GLU A 458 -34.76 6.27 -3.03
N SER A 459 -34.33 5.45 -4.00
CA SER A 459 -32.93 5.33 -4.41
C SER A 459 -32.35 6.69 -4.86
N LYS A 460 -33.08 7.46 -5.68
CA LYS A 460 -32.68 8.81 -6.09
C LYS A 460 -32.51 9.74 -4.89
N SER A 461 -33.46 9.74 -3.96
CA SER A 461 -33.42 10.61 -2.78
C SER A 461 -32.21 10.28 -1.90
N LEU A 462 -31.89 8.99 -1.73
CA LEU A 462 -30.69 8.56 -1.02
C LEU A 462 -29.42 9.04 -1.73
N ALA A 463 -29.34 8.82 -3.05
CA ALA A 463 -28.19 9.23 -3.86
C ALA A 463 -27.94 10.74 -3.80
N VAL A 464 -28.99 11.57 -3.89
CA VAL A 464 -28.89 13.04 -3.75
C VAL A 464 -28.38 13.41 -2.35
N GLY A 465 -28.91 12.79 -1.30
CA GLY A 465 -28.49 13.07 0.07
C GLY A 465 -27.02 12.73 0.35
N LEU A 466 -26.46 11.79 -0.42
CA LEU A 466 -25.10 11.29 -0.30
C LEU A 466 -24.11 11.90 -1.32
N GLY A 467 -24.62 12.63 -2.33
CA GLY A 467 -23.80 13.24 -3.38
C GLY A 467 -23.37 12.27 -4.51
N PHE A 468 -24.09 11.17 -4.73
CA PHE A 468 -23.78 10.19 -5.78
C PHE A 468 -24.45 10.54 -7.11
N GLU A 469 -23.89 11.51 -7.84
CA GLU A 469 -24.46 12.04 -9.09
C GLU A 469 -24.72 10.97 -10.16
N ASP A 470 -23.82 10.00 -10.31
CA ASP A 470 -23.99 8.90 -11.27
C ASP A 470 -25.23 8.05 -10.93
N ALA A 471 -25.45 7.76 -9.66
CA ALA A 471 -26.60 7.00 -9.20
C ALA A 471 -27.92 7.79 -9.36
N VAL A 472 -27.86 9.12 -9.19
CA VAL A 472 -28.98 10.03 -9.49
C VAL A 472 -29.36 9.94 -10.96
N ALA A 473 -28.38 10.04 -11.87
CA ALA A 473 -28.60 9.95 -13.31
C ALA A 473 -29.22 8.61 -13.72
N VAL A 474 -28.75 7.49 -13.14
CA VAL A 474 -29.29 6.15 -13.38
C VAL A 474 -30.76 6.05 -12.93
N ALA A 475 -31.08 6.53 -11.72
CA ALA A 475 -32.45 6.53 -11.21
C ALA A 475 -33.40 7.42 -12.04
N ASP A 476 -32.93 8.58 -12.51
CA ASP A 476 -33.69 9.46 -13.39
C ASP A 476 -33.98 8.82 -14.76
N GLY A 477 -33.00 8.10 -15.31
CA GLY A 477 -33.18 7.30 -16.52
C GLY A 477 -34.31 6.28 -16.38
N ALA A 478 -34.37 5.59 -15.23
CA ALA A 478 -35.42 4.61 -14.93
C ALA A 478 -36.80 5.25 -14.78
N LEU A 479 -36.90 6.35 -14.02
CA LEU A 479 -38.17 7.08 -13.84
C LEU A 479 -38.72 7.63 -15.16
N LYS A 480 -37.84 8.17 -16.02
CA LYS A 480 -38.21 8.67 -17.36
C LYS A 480 -38.65 7.55 -18.30
N ARG A 481 -38.04 6.36 -18.19
CA ARG A 481 -38.45 5.17 -18.96
C ARG A 481 -39.85 4.73 -18.56
N LEU A 482 -40.12 4.69 -17.25
CA LEU A 482 -41.45 4.35 -16.77
C LEU A 482 -42.47 5.38 -17.24
N SER A 483 -42.24 6.69 -17.10
CA SER A 483 -43.23 7.71 -17.51
C SER A 483 -43.67 7.67 -18.98
N LYS A 484 -42.91 7.02 -19.87
CA LYS A 484 -43.22 6.89 -21.32
C LYS A 484 -44.01 5.63 -21.68
N LYS A 485 -43.99 4.59 -20.84
CA LYS A 485 -44.87 3.41 -20.94
C LYS A 485 -46.16 3.69 -20.19
#